data_AF-A0A7R9YJK8-F1
#
_entry.id   AF-A0A7R9YJK8-F1
#
_cell.length_a   1.000
_cell.length_b   1.000
_cell.length_c   1.000
_cell.angle_alpha   90.00
_cell.angle_beta   90.00
_cell.angle_gamma   90.00
#
_symmetry.space_group_name_H-M   'P 1'
#
loop_
_entity.id
_entity.type
_entity.pdbx_description
1 polymer ?
#
loop_
_entity_poly.entity_id
_entity_poly.type
_entity_poly.pdbx_seq_one_letter_code
_entity_poly.pdbx_strand_id
1 'polypeptide(L)'
;GLYNMIGNVWEWAEDVWRVDRDSPTPTRAAEGAAGGASVSSDGGIDDGGVERVKKGGSFLCHSSYCYRYRISARTASSADSSSSNLGFRCAQPLELDGEDSAEREVEARLCSEPRAAGGGGGPALQSSALSKRASG
;
A
#
# COMPACT_ATOMS: atom_id res chain seq x y z
N GLY A 1 12.45 13.76 8.64
CA GLY A 1 13.82 13.22 8.60
C GLY A 1 13.85 11.82 8.03
N LEU A 2 13.47 11.64 6.76
CA LEU A 2 13.65 10.37 6.05
C LEU A 2 14.77 10.55 5.03
N TYR A 3 15.69 9.60 4.99
CA TYR A 3 16.89 9.67 4.16
C TYR A 3 16.81 8.64 3.03
N ASN A 4 17.41 8.98 1.88
CA ASN A 4 17.58 8.11 0.72
C ASN A 4 16.29 7.37 0.30
N MET A 5 15.15 8.06 0.32
CA MET A 5 13.86 7.53 -0.15
C MET A 5 13.78 7.44 -1.68
N ILE A 6 14.68 8.15 -2.36
CA ILE A 6 14.92 8.04 -3.79
C ILE A 6 16.41 7.79 -4.03
N GLY A 7 16.73 6.94 -5.00
CA GLY A 7 18.11 6.52 -5.27
C GLY A 7 18.66 5.57 -4.20
N ASN A 8 19.99 5.43 -4.14
CA ASN A 8 20.70 4.42 -3.35
C ASN A 8 20.25 2.99 -3.71
N VAL A 9 19.24 2.43 -3.07
CA VAL A 9 18.70 1.11 -3.40
C VAL A 9 17.21 1.21 -3.67
N TRP A 10 16.72 0.37 -4.56
CA TRP A 10 15.29 0.10 -4.64
C TRP A 10 14.80 -0.42 -3.30
N GLU A 11 13.55 -0.11 -2.96
CA GLU A 11 12.96 -0.56 -1.71
C GLU A 11 11.67 -1.31 -1.95
N TRP A 12 11.59 -2.53 -1.41
CA TRP A 12 10.37 -3.32 -1.39
C TRP A 12 9.25 -2.61 -0.62
N ALA A 13 8.03 -2.76 -1.12
CA ALA A 13 6.78 -2.42 -0.44
C ALA A 13 5.91 -3.67 -0.32
N GLU A 14 5.03 -3.69 0.68
CA GLU A 14 4.11 -4.79 0.97
C GLU A 14 3.16 -5.10 -0.21
N ASP A 15 2.78 -4.05 -0.94
CA ASP A 15 1.81 -4.09 -2.03
C ASP A 15 2.16 -5.09 -3.15
N VAL A 16 1.14 -5.77 -3.65
CA VAL A 16 1.20 -6.54 -4.90
C VAL A 16 1.18 -5.60 -6.10
N TRP A 17 1.98 -5.90 -7.12
CA TRP A 17 2.02 -5.11 -8.34
C TRP A 17 0.72 -5.23 -9.15
N ARG A 18 0.24 -4.09 -9.64
CA ARG A 18 -0.93 -3.94 -10.52
C ARG A 18 -0.65 -2.78 -11.46
N VAL A 19 -0.87 -2.95 -12.77
CA VAL A 19 -0.66 -1.89 -13.78
C VAL A 19 -1.87 -0.98 -13.89
N ASP A 20 -3.06 -1.54 -13.74
CA ASP A 20 -4.31 -0.79 -13.79
C ASP A 20 -4.54 -0.03 -12.47
N ARG A 21 -4.78 1.27 -12.61
CA ARG A 21 -5.04 2.22 -11.51
C ARG A 21 -6.53 2.45 -11.29
N ASP A 22 -7.38 2.01 -12.23
CA ASP A 22 -8.84 2.15 -12.20
C ASP A 22 -9.54 0.93 -11.58
N SER A 23 -8.78 -0.07 -11.14
CA SER A 23 -9.32 -1.10 -10.26
C SER A 23 -9.77 -0.44 -8.96
N PRO A 24 -11.08 -0.44 -8.64
CA PRO A 24 -11.59 0.25 -7.48
C PRO A 24 -10.95 -0.40 -6.27
N THR A 25 -10.28 0.44 -5.48
CA THR A 25 -9.71 0.15 -4.15
C THR A 25 -8.29 -0.47 -4.15
N PRO A 26 -7.24 0.30 -3.79
CA PRO A 26 -6.00 -0.25 -3.25
C PRO A 26 -6.25 -0.64 -1.79
N THR A 27 -7.11 -1.64 -1.56
CA THR A 27 -7.43 -2.07 -0.20
C THR A 27 -6.37 -3.03 0.31
N ARG A 28 -5.94 -2.84 1.57
CA ARG A 28 -5.41 -3.93 2.39
C ARG A 28 -6.28 -5.20 2.32
N ALA A 29 -7.59 -5.06 2.07
CA ALA A 29 -8.56 -6.14 1.94
C ALA A 29 -8.51 -6.95 0.63
N ALA A 30 -7.55 -6.72 -0.28
CA ALA A 30 -7.33 -7.62 -1.43
C ALA A 30 -6.53 -8.89 -1.06
N GLU A 31 -6.42 -9.21 0.24
CA GLU A 31 -5.82 -10.45 0.78
C GLU A 31 -6.45 -11.75 0.21
N GLY A 32 -7.61 -11.66 -0.46
CA GLY A 32 -8.25 -12.81 -1.12
C GLY A 32 -8.09 -12.92 -2.64
N ALA A 33 -7.46 -11.95 -3.34
CA ALA A 33 -7.54 -11.87 -4.81
C ALA A 33 -6.19 -11.86 -5.56
N ALA A 34 -5.08 -12.04 -4.86
CA ALA A 34 -3.80 -12.43 -5.46
C ALA A 34 -3.38 -13.72 -4.76
N GLY A 35 -3.06 -14.76 -5.53
CA GLY A 35 -2.79 -16.12 -5.02
C GLY A 35 -2.00 -16.07 -3.72
N GLY A 36 -2.63 -16.58 -2.65
CA GLY A 36 -2.00 -16.64 -1.34
C GLY A 36 -0.72 -17.43 -1.46
N ALA A 37 0.35 -16.89 -0.87
CA ALA A 37 1.62 -17.57 -0.74
C ALA A 37 1.36 -18.99 -0.20
N SER A 38 1.60 -20.01 -1.01
CA SER A 38 1.39 -21.39 -0.62
C SER A 38 2.72 -21.96 -0.14
N VAL A 39 2.70 -22.69 0.97
CA VAL A 39 3.91 -23.36 1.45
C VAL A 39 4.06 -24.63 0.63
N SER A 40 5.13 -24.68 -0.17
CA SER A 40 5.53 -25.87 -0.91
C SER A 40 5.91 -26.99 0.06
N SER A 41 5.81 -28.24 -0.40
CA SER A 41 6.07 -29.44 0.40
C SER A 41 7.50 -29.54 0.95
N ASP A 42 8.42 -28.72 0.46
CA ASP A 42 9.82 -28.59 0.91
C ASP A 42 10.04 -27.42 1.89
N GLY A 43 8.98 -26.70 2.27
CA GLY A 43 9.04 -25.52 3.14
C GLY A 43 9.35 -24.21 2.40
N GLY A 44 9.41 -24.21 1.06
CA GLY A 44 9.51 -23.00 0.26
C GLY A 44 8.20 -22.20 0.25
N ILE A 45 8.30 -20.87 0.20
CA ILE A 45 7.14 -20.01 -0.05
C ILE A 45 6.97 -19.92 -1.58
N ASP A 46 5.91 -20.53 -2.11
CA ASP A 46 5.48 -20.36 -3.49
C ASP A 46 4.50 -19.18 -3.54
N ASP A 47 5.01 -18.01 -3.91
CA ASP A 47 4.23 -16.79 -4.13
C ASP A 47 3.45 -16.81 -5.46
N GLY A 48 3.35 -17.95 -6.16
CA GLY A 48 2.53 -18.12 -7.36
C GLY A 48 2.91 -17.21 -8.54
N GLY A 49 4.15 -16.71 -8.59
CA GLY A 49 4.59 -15.74 -9.59
C GLY A 49 4.04 -14.32 -9.38
N VAL A 50 3.57 -14.00 -8.18
CA VAL A 50 3.09 -12.66 -7.83
C VAL A 50 4.26 -11.67 -7.75
N GLU A 51 4.22 -10.64 -8.59
CA GLU A 51 5.17 -9.54 -8.52
C GLU A 51 4.83 -8.58 -7.37
N ARG A 52 5.85 -8.15 -6.62
CA ARG A 52 5.73 -7.18 -5.52
C ARG A 52 6.22 -5.80 -5.95
N VAL A 53 5.66 -4.75 -5.35
CA VAL A 53 6.03 -3.37 -5.67
C VAL A 53 7.39 -3.03 -5.09
N LYS A 54 8.23 -2.35 -5.88
CA LYS A 54 9.43 -1.65 -5.41
C LYS A 54 9.46 -0.18 -5.85
N LYS A 55 10.03 0.67 -4.98
CA LYS A 55 9.99 2.14 -5.06
C LYS A 55 11.38 2.77 -4.89
N GLY A 56 11.48 4.05 -5.20
CA GLY A 56 12.66 4.88 -4.91
C GLY A 56 13.70 4.97 -6.02
N GLY A 57 13.90 3.92 -6.83
CA GLY A 57 15.05 3.85 -7.74
C GLY A 57 16.32 3.44 -7.01
N SER A 58 17.44 3.29 -7.72
CA SER A 58 18.73 2.93 -7.12
C SER A 58 19.88 3.79 -7.64
N PHE A 59 21.10 3.54 -7.14
CA PHE A 59 22.34 4.14 -7.63
C PHE A 59 22.64 3.86 -9.10
N LEU A 60 21.92 2.91 -9.72
CA LEU A 60 21.98 2.60 -11.15
C LEU A 60 20.95 3.37 -11.97
N CYS A 61 20.10 4.20 -11.38
CA CYS A 61 19.13 4.96 -12.17
C CYS A 61 19.80 6.17 -12.85
N HIS A 62 19.47 6.39 -14.12
CA HIS A 62 19.96 7.52 -14.90
C HIS A 62 18.87 8.02 -15.85
N SER A 63 18.89 9.31 -16.19
CA SER A 63 17.89 9.96 -17.03
C SER A 63 17.75 9.33 -18.42
N SER A 64 18.83 8.75 -18.97
CA SER A 64 18.84 8.18 -20.32
C SER A 64 18.13 6.82 -20.45
N TYR A 65 17.94 6.04 -19.38
CA TYR A 65 17.31 4.71 -19.47
C TYR A 65 16.38 4.34 -18.31
N CYS A 66 16.60 4.89 -17.12
CA CYS A 66 15.79 4.57 -15.94
C CYS A 66 15.49 5.83 -15.13
N TYR A 67 14.46 6.56 -15.57
CA TYR A 67 13.97 7.77 -14.90
C TYR A 67 12.98 7.46 -13.77
N ARG A 68 13.39 6.57 -12.84
CA ARG A 68 12.56 6.06 -11.74
C ARG A 68 12.99 6.48 -10.34
N TYR A 69 13.92 7.45 -10.22
CA TYR A 69 14.21 8.17 -8.97
C TYR A 69 13.18 9.28 -8.65
N ARG A 70 11.94 9.13 -9.13
CA ARG A 70 10.83 10.04 -8.88
C ARG A 70 9.92 9.43 -7.84
N ILE A 71 9.35 10.24 -6.95
CA ILE A 71 8.46 9.80 -5.86
C ILE A 71 7.27 8.96 -6.40
N SER A 72 6.71 9.36 -7.55
CA SER A 72 5.60 8.64 -8.18
C SER A 72 6.02 7.36 -8.92
N ALA A 73 7.30 7.18 -9.24
CA ALA A 73 7.76 6.03 -10.02
C ALA A 73 7.67 4.73 -9.20
N ARG A 74 7.23 3.67 -9.85
CA ARG A 74 7.10 2.32 -9.28
C ARG A 74 7.49 1.30 -10.33
N THR A 75 7.94 0.13 -9.89
CA THR A 75 8.19 -1.03 -10.73
C THR A 75 7.98 -2.29 -9.88
N ALA A 76 8.10 -3.46 -10.49
CA ALA A 76 7.91 -4.72 -9.79
C ALA A 76 9.07 -5.70 -10.01
N SER A 77 9.11 -6.74 -9.19
CA SER A 77 9.87 -7.96 -9.40
C SER A 77 9.18 -9.09 -8.63
N SER A 78 9.43 -10.34 -9.03
CA SER A 78 8.99 -11.50 -8.26
C SER A 78 9.55 -11.46 -6.84
N ALA A 79 8.76 -11.93 -5.86
CA ALA A 79 9.11 -11.84 -4.44
C ALA A 79 10.39 -12.60 -4.06
N ASP A 80 10.73 -13.64 -4.82
CA ASP A 80 11.95 -14.44 -4.69
C ASP A 80 13.20 -13.77 -5.31
N SER A 81 13.01 -12.69 -6.07
CA SER A 81 14.09 -12.02 -6.79
C SER A 81 14.94 -11.14 -5.87
N SER A 82 16.25 -11.25 -5.99
CA SER A 82 17.21 -10.40 -5.29
C SER A 82 18.20 -9.75 -6.26
N SER A 83 18.74 -8.59 -5.87
CA SER A 83 19.76 -7.89 -6.64
C SER A 83 20.59 -6.99 -5.73
N SER A 84 21.81 -6.63 -6.16
CA SER A 84 22.73 -5.78 -5.37
C SER A 84 22.23 -4.35 -5.17
N ASN A 85 21.21 -3.92 -5.91
CA ASN A 85 20.63 -2.59 -5.84
C ASN A 85 19.21 -2.58 -5.26
N LEU A 86 18.80 -3.63 -4.55
CA LEU A 86 17.46 -3.82 -3.97
C LEU A 86 17.57 -4.14 -2.47
N GLY A 87 16.86 -3.36 -1.67
CA GLY A 87 16.72 -3.52 -0.22
C GLY A 87 15.29 -3.22 0.22
N PHE A 88 15.12 -2.82 1.47
CA PHE A 88 13.83 -2.47 2.06
C PHE A 88 14.01 -1.57 3.28
N ARG A 89 12.90 -0.97 3.73
CA ARG A 89 12.80 -0.33 5.04
C ARG A 89 11.56 -0.82 5.75
N CYS A 90 11.60 -0.85 7.08
CA CYS A 90 10.47 -1.28 7.88
C CYS A 90 9.56 -0.10 8.24
N ALA A 91 8.29 -0.41 8.42
CA ALA A 91 7.33 0.47 9.07
C ALA A 91 6.63 -0.35 10.16
N GLN A 92 6.19 0.34 11.22
CA GLN A 92 5.45 -0.28 12.31
C GLN A 92 4.19 0.54 12.56
N PRO A 93 3.02 -0.10 12.76
CA PRO A 93 1.86 0.61 13.26
C PRO A 93 2.19 1.18 14.65
N LEU A 94 1.73 2.39 14.91
CA LEU A 94 1.74 2.92 16.28
C LEU A 94 0.65 2.18 17.07
N GLU A 95 0.99 1.66 18.23
CA GLU A 95 -0.03 1.27 19.21
C GLU A 95 -0.63 2.55 19.78
N LEU A 96 -1.94 2.72 19.61
CA LEU A 96 -2.67 3.90 20.02
C LEU A 96 -3.66 3.49 21.11
N ASP A 97 -3.67 4.24 22.22
CA ASP A 97 -4.67 4.05 23.27
C ASP A 97 -6.08 4.34 22.74
N GLY A 98 -7.09 3.71 23.35
CA GLY A 98 -8.37 3.33 22.71
C GLY A 98 -9.26 4.40 22.05
N GLU A 99 -8.98 5.69 22.20
CA GLU A 99 -9.74 6.77 21.55
C GLU A 99 -9.25 7.03 20.11
N ASP A 100 -7.93 7.02 19.88
CA ASP A 100 -7.31 7.26 18.57
C ASP A 100 -7.45 6.06 17.61
N SER A 101 -7.63 4.85 18.17
CA SER A 101 -7.83 3.62 17.40
C SER A 101 -9.14 3.63 16.61
N ALA A 102 -10.21 4.22 17.16
CA ALA A 102 -11.51 4.29 16.52
C ALA A 102 -11.51 5.21 15.29
N GLU A 103 -10.82 6.35 15.36
CA GLU A 103 -10.70 7.29 14.24
C GLU A 103 -9.90 6.67 13.08
N ARG A 104 -8.85 5.92 13.39
CA ARG A 104 -8.07 5.17 12.39
C ARG A 104 -8.83 4.02 11.77
N GLU A 105 -9.71 3.34 12.52
CA GLU A 105 -10.58 2.32 11.95
C GLU A 105 -11.57 2.95 10.96
N VAL A 106 -12.10 4.14 11.26
CA VAL A 106 -12.93 4.91 10.34
C VAL A 106 -12.12 5.34 9.11
N GLU A 107 -10.89 5.84 9.26
CA GLU A 107 -10.03 6.23 8.13
C GLU A 107 -9.61 5.02 7.27
N ALA A 108 -9.29 3.88 7.89
CA ALA A 108 -9.00 2.63 7.21
C ALA A 108 -10.23 2.10 6.46
N ARG A 109 -11.42 2.21 7.06
CA ARG A 109 -12.70 1.89 6.41
C ARG A 109 -12.96 2.80 5.21
N LEU A 110 -12.72 4.11 5.34
CA LEU A 110 -12.84 5.08 4.25
C LEU A 110 -11.83 4.81 3.12
N CYS A 111 -10.60 4.40 3.44
CA CYS A 111 -9.61 3.95 2.45
C CYS A 111 -9.97 2.61 1.81
N SER A 112 -10.88 1.84 2.42
CA SER A 112 -11.27 0.50 1.98
C SER A 112 -12.60 0.42 1.24
N GLU A 113 -13.39 1.50 1.25
CA GLU A 113 -14.64 1.53 0.52
C GLU A 113 -14.35 1.73 -0.98
N PRO A 114 -14.87 0.86 -1.87
CA PRO A 114 -14.73 1.06 -3.30
C PRO A 114 -15.44 2.35 -3.67
N ARG A 115 -14.67 3.34 -4.13
CA ARG A 115 -15.22 4.61 -4.60
C ARG A 115 -16.10 4.32 -5.82
N ALA A 116 -17.42 4.38 -5.64
CA ALA A 116 -18.40 4.06 -6.68
C ALA A 116 -18.07 4.82 -7.98
N ALA A 117 -17.91 4.08 -9.07
CA ALA A 117 -17.73 4.65 -10.39
C ALA A 117 -19.01 5.41 -10.79
N GLY A 118 -18.91 6.74 -10.81
CA GLY A 118 -19.74 7.67 -11.58
C GLY A 118 -21.24 7.37 -11.70
N GLY A 119 -22.03 7.92 -10.78
CA GLY A 119 -23.43 8.28 -10.99
C GLY A 119 -23.74 9.49 -10.11
N GLY A 120 -24.09 10.62 -10.72
CA GLY A 120 -24.23 11.91 -10.04
C GLY A 120 -25.18 11.85 -8.84
N GLY A 121 -24.69 12.31 -7.69
CA GLY A 121 -25.42 12.38 -6.43
C GLY A 121 -24.45 12.34 -5.27
N GLY A 122 -23.88 13.50 -4.91
CA GLY A 122 -23.01 13.58 -3.73
C GLY A 122 -23.77 13.11 -2.48
N PRO A 123 -23.12 12.40 -1.55
CA PRO A 123 -23.76 12.07 -0.28
C PRO A 123 -24.05 13.39 0.45
N ALA A 124 -25.32 13.63 0.72
CA ALA A 124 -25.73 14.68 1.64
C ALA A 124 -25.04 14.43 2.98
N LEU A 125 -24.18 15.36 3.40
CA LEU A 125 -23.72 15.48 4.77
C LEU A 125 -24.96 15.62 5.66
N GLN A 126 -25.47 14.52 6.20
CA GLN A 126 -26.39 14.59 7.34
C GLN A 126 -25.55 14.85 8.58
N SER A 127 -25.34 16.14 8.83
CA SER A 127 -24.99 16.65 10.16
C SER A 127 -26.21 16.49 11.07
N SER A 128 -26.34 15.32 11.67
CA SER A 128 -27.20 15.08 12.84
C SER A 128 -26.74 13.73 13.42
N ALA A 129 -26.10 13.63 14.58
CA ALA A 129 -26.46 14.29 15.82
C ALA A 129 -25.24 14.38 16.76
N LEU A 130 -24.68 15.59 16.89
CA LEU A 130 -24.06 16.02 18.14
C LEU A 130 -25.11 16.86 18.88
N SER A 131 -25.99 16.19 19.62
CA SER A 131 -26.72 16.85 20.69
C SER A 131 -27.19 15.83 21.72
N LYS A 132 -26.84 16.12 22.98
CA LYS A 132 -27.25 15.47 24.23
C LYS A 132 -26.35 14.34 24.73
N ARG A 133 -25.38 14.72 25.57
CA ARG A 133 -25.46 14.49 27.03
C ARG A 133 -24.43 15.37 27.75
N ALA A 134 -24.87 16.57 28.12
CA ALA A 134 -24.34 17.32 29.25
C ALA A 134 -25.56 17.75 30.07
N SER A 135 -25.90 16.96 31.08
CA SER A 135 -26.84 17.27 32.18
C SER A 135 -26.88 16.07 33.14
N GLY A 136 -26.43 16.26 34.37
CA GLY A 136 -26.60 15.34 35.49
C GLY A 136 -25.30 14.76 36.02
#